data_AF-A0A1B8A6M6-F1
#
_entry.id   AF-A0A1B8A6M6-F1
#
_cell.length_a   1.000
_cell.length_b   1.000
_cell.length_c   1.000
_cell.angle_alpha   90.00
_cell.angle_beta   90.00
_cell.angle_gamma   90.00
#
_symmetry.space_group_name_H-M   'P 1'
#
loop_
_entity.id
_entity.type
_entity.pdbx_description
1 polymer ?
#
loop_
_entity_poly.entity_id
_entity_poly.type
_entity_poly.pdbx_seq_one_letter_code
_entity_poly.pdbx_strand_id
1 'polypeptide(L)'
;MMLFRSLLACLVATLPLALALDYALSALPTLPECALKCMINSIEASICELGDTKCTCTNAALQAEVEKCVLPSCTVSEAMSTKNATLTACSAPVRNRRNQFVSLNAVMGIFSGIFVLQRFLTKLFINLPLGLDDLFIVLVMCAAVPSNIINAYGLAPNGIGRDIWTITPQQVTNFGRYFYIMAILYFSLQTFLKLSMIFFLLRIFPTKGVRKSLWATVIFTSIFGLVYVFITIFQCRPISYFWTKWDHTHTGTCIDMNTITWSSASINIALDIWILAIPLSQLKKMNLDSRKKIGVGIMFSVGIIVTIMSILRLTATIRAGTGMGSNNPTWEYLAVTKWSTIECSVGIMCACMPSLRMLLVQIFPKVFGTSRRGYQAYDKYGSNKPTNGGTNASRSRLRAQFGTTSHVDKTPPSSIDPVGITCNRTYEVEYGQTDEIHLVPMRDIDMGWHSERSQVSQA
;
A
#
# COMPACT_ATOMS: atom_id res chain seq x y z
N MET A 1 24.88 0.13 59.96
CA MET A 1 24.70 0.36 58.50
C MET A 1 23.27 0.08 57.97
N MET A 2 22.50 -0.90 58.50
CA MET A 2 21.12 -1.16 58.03
C MET A 2 20.09 -0.09 58.44
N LEU A 3 20.25 0.53 59.63
CA LEU A 3 19.40 1.63 60.08
C LEU A 3 19.53 2.89 59.20
N PHE A 4 20.74 3.21 58.77
CA PHE A 4 21.00 4.38 57.90
C PHE A 4 20.43 4.19 56.49
N ARG A 5 20.48 2.96 55.95
CA ARG A 5 19.84 2.61 54.66
C ARG A 5 18.31 2.64 54.73
N SER A 6 17.72 2.29 55.87
CA SER A 6 16.27 2.32 56.07
C SER A 6 15.75 3.75 56.25
N LEU A 7 16.51 4.62 56.93
CA LEU A 7 16.23 6.06 57.02
C LEU A 7 16.37 6.76 55.66
N LEU A 8 17.40 6.44 54.87
CA LEU A 8 17.56 6.98 53.52
C LEU A 8 16.45 6.51 52.56
N ALA A 9 16.02 5.25 52.67
CA ALA A 9 14.90 4.72 51.88
C ALA A 9 13.55 5.35 52.26
N CYS A 10 13.32 5.66 53.55
CA CYS A 10 12.14 6.41 53.97
C CYS A 10 12.19 7.86 53.47
N LEU A 11 13.34 8.53 53.52
CA LEU A 11 13.53 9.89 53.00
C LEU A 11 13.34 9.98 51.46
N VAL A 12 13.75 8.95 50.72
CA VAL A 12 13.56 8.87 49.27
C VAL A 12 12.13 8.46 48.89
N ALA A 13 11.40 7.77 49.77
CA ALA A 13 9.99 7.41 49.55
C ALA A 13 9.01 8.52 49.96
N THR A 14 9.38 9.39 50.91
CA THR A 14 8.55 10.53 51.32
C THR A 14 8.76 11.78 50.46
N LEU A 15 9.93 11.94 49.82
CA LEU A 15 10.17 13.03 48.86
C LEU A 15 9.17 13.07 47.67
N PRO A 16 8.86 11.94 46.99
CA PRO A 16 7.89 11.97 45.88
C PRO A 16 6.44 12.13 46.35
N LEU A 17 6.12 11.78 47.61
CA LEU A 17 4.77 11.94 48.17
C LEU A 17 4.51 13.39 48.61
N ALA A 18 5.52 14.07 49.14
CA ALA A 18 5.44 15.50 49.47
C ALA A 18 5.33 16.37 48.20
N LEU A 19 6.04 16.01 47.12
CA LEU A 19 5.94 16.70 45.83
C LEU A 19 4.61 16.48 45.10
N ALA A 20 3.90 15.37 45.37
CA ALA A 20 2.59 15.08 44.79
C ALA A 20 1.45 15.86 45.47
N LEU A 21 1.60 16.23 46.74
CA LEU A 21 0.58 16.97 47.50
C LEU A 21 0.59 18.48 47.17
N ASP A 22 1.77 19.05 46.87
CA ASP A 22 1.91 20.46 46.49
C ASP A 22 1.44 20.78 45.06
N TYR A 23 1.38 19.79 44.16
CA TYR A 23 1.09 20.02 42.74
C TYR A 23 -0.42 20.14 42.42
N ALA A 24 -1.28 19.55 43.24
CA ALA A 24 -2.71 19.53 42.96
C ALA A 24 -3.44 20.77 43.49
N LEU A 25 -2.98 21.34 44.61
CA LEU A 25 -3.47 22.62 45.12
C LEU A 25 -3.02 23.80 44.23
N SER A 26 -1.94 23.62 43.45
CA SER A 26 -1.43 24.61 42.49
C SER A 26 -2.07 24.52 41.08
N ALA A 27 -2.92 23.53 40.81
CA ALA A 27 -3.68 23.46 39.56
C ALA A 27 -4.98 24.30 39.59
N LEU A 28 -5.63 24.42 40.76
CA LEU A 28 -6.86 25.20 40.96
C LEU A 28 -6.76 26.68 40.51
N PRO A 29 -5.64 27.42 40.74
CA PRO A 29 -5.49 28.80 40.27
C PRO A 29 -5.32 28.93 38.75
N THR A 30 -5.04 27.83 38.05
CA THR A 30 -4.81 27.84 36.58
C THR A 30 -6.06 27.48 35.79
N LEU A 31 -7.16 27.11 36.47
CA LEU A 31 -8.42 26.78 35.81
C LEU A 31 -9.21 28.04 35.45
N PRO A 32 -9.85 28.06 34.27
CA PRO A 32 -10.78 29.12 33.90
C PRO A 32 -12.02 29.10 34.80
N GLU A 33 -12.62 30.27 35.05
CA GLU A 33 -13.76 30.43 35.97
C GLU A 33 -14.95 29.54 35.61
N CYS A 34 -15.20 29.32 34.32
CA CYS A 34 -16.27 28.43 33.84
C CYS A 34 -16.06 26.98 34.31
N ALA A 35 -14.82 26.50 34.28
CA ALA A 35 -14.47 25.13 34.65
C ALA A 35 -14.44 24.94 36.16
N LEU A 36 -14.04 25.99 36.90
CA LEU A 36 -14.09 25.99 38.36
C LEU A 36 -15.53 25.79 38.87
N LYS A 37 -16.49 26.53 38.29
CA LYS A 37 -17.93 26.39 38.62
C LYS A 37 -18.45 24.98 38.35
N CYS A 38 -18.09 24.41 37.21
CA CYS A 38 -18.44 23.03 36.88
C CYS A 38 -17.83 22.01 37.84
N MET A 39 -16.54 22.15 38.17
CA MET A 39 -15.87 21.27 39.11
C MET A 39 -16.52 21.32 40.50
N ILE A 40 -16.80 22.51 41.04
CA ILE A 40 -17.43 22.66 42.37
C ILE A 40 -18.83 22.01 42.38
N ASN A 41 -19.68 22.35 41.41
CA ASN A 41 -21.03 21.80 41.32
C ASN A 41 -21.03 20.27 41.19
N SER A 42 -20.11 19.70 40.40
CA SER A 42 -19.99 18.25 40.25
C SER A 42 -19.42 17.57 41.49
N ILE A 43 -18.52 18.23 42.24
CA ILE A 43 -17.97 17.69 43.49
C ILE A 43 -19.03 17.69 44.60
N GLU A 44 -19.81 18.77 44.74
CA GLU A 44 -20.92 18.84 45.70
C GLU A 44 -22.00 17.77 45.47
N ALA A 45 -22.21 17.39 44.22
CA ALA A 45 -23.11 16.29 43.84
C ALA A 45 -22.48 14.90 44.00
N SER A 46 -21.22 14.81 44.43
CA SER A 46 -20.44 13.56 44.49
C SER A 46 -20.05 13.16 45.91
N ILE A 47 -19.40 12.01 46.02
CA ILE A 47 -18.90 11.44 47.28
C ILE A 47 -17.50 11.96 47.63
N CYS A 48 -16.88 12.76 46.75
CA CYS A 48 -15.53 13.28 46.95
C CYS A 48 -15.56 14.64 47.67
N GLU A 49 -14.62 14.88 48.58
CA GLU A 49 -14.46 16.19 49.23
C GLU A 49 -13.68 17.18 48.34
N LEU A 50 -13.95 18.48 48.51
CA LEU A 50 -13.17 19.53 47.85
C LEU A 50 -11.70 19.45 48.31
N GLY A 51 -10.81 19.09 47.38
CA GLY A 51 -9.38 18.92 47.65
C GLY A 51 -8.92 17.47 47.78
N ASP A 52 -9.82 16.48 47.78
CA ASP A 52 -9.43 15.06 47.67
C ASP A 52 -9.09 14.71 46.21
N THR A 53 -7.82 14.91 45.90
CA THR A 53 -7.24 14.67 44.58
C THR A 53 -7.30 13.20 44.20
N LYS A 54 -7.16 12.29 45.17
CA LYS A 54 -7.18 10.86 44.92
C LYS A 54 -8.58 10.40 44.54
N CYS A 55 -9.61 10.88 45.24
CA CYS A 55 -11.00 10.59 44.90
C CYS A 55 -11.38 11.18 43.53
N THR A 56 -11.01 12.44 43.27
CA THR A 56 -11.30 13.13 42.01
C THR A 56 -10.64 12.47 40.79
N CYS A 57 -9.40 12.00 40.95
CA CYS A 57 -8.65 11.37 39.87
C CYS A 57 -9.04 9.89 39.61
N THR A 58 -9.63 9.20 40.59
CA THR A 58 -10.03 7.79 40.45
C THR A 58 -11.51 7.59 40.10
N ASN A 59 -12.36 8.57 40.40
CA ASN A 59 -13.79 8.48 40.14
C ASN A 59 -14.13 8.85 38.68
N ALA A 60 -14.25 7.83 37.83
CA ALA A 60 -14.58 8.01 36.40
C ALA A 60 -15.98 8.62 36.16
N ALA A 61 -16.94 8.37 37.05
CA ALA A 61 -18.28 8.96 36.93
C ALA A 61 -18.25 10.47 37.18
N LEU A 62 -17.50 10.91 38.20
CA LEU A 62 -17.27 12.32 38.47
C LEU A 62 -16.55 13.01 37.29
N GLN A 63 -15.51 12.39 36.73
CA GLN A 63 -14.81 12.93 35.56
C GLN A 63 -15.72 13.09 34.34
N ALA A 64 -16.61 12.12 34.10
CA ALA A 64 -17.58 12.20 33.02
C ALA A 64 -18.61 13.33 33.26
N GLU A 65 -19.04 13.55 34.51
CA GLU A 65 -19.98 14.61 34.84
C GLU A 65 -19.36 16.02 34.73
N VAL A 66 -18.09 16.16 35.15
CA VAL A 66 -17.32 17.38 34.94
C VAL A 66 -17.15 17.64 33.43
N GLU A 67 -16.84 16.62 32.62
CA GLU A 67 -16.75 16.76 31.15
C GLU A 67 -18.09 17.20 30.54
N LYS A 68 -19.22 16.63 30.99
CA LYS A 68 -20.57 17.04 30.55
C LYS A 68 -20.91 18.48 30.90
N CYS A 69 -20.42 19.01 32.02
CA CYS A 69 -20.65 20.42 32.40
C CYS A 69 -19.70 21.37 31.66
N VAL A 70 -18.42 21.02 31.54
CA VAL A 70 -17.38 21.89 30.97
C VAL A 70 -17.56 22.08 29.46
N LEU A 71 -17.91 21.02 28.73
CA LEU A 71 -18.07 21.09 27.27
C LEU A 71 -19.10 22.14 26.79
N PRO A 72 -20.30 22.27 27.38
CA PRO A 72 -21.25 23.32 27.02
C PRO A 72 -21.01 24.67 27.70
N SER A 73 -20.33 24.71 28.85
CA SER A 73 -20.23 25.93 29.69
C SER A 73 -18.93 26.73 29.47
N CYS A 74 -17.91 26.11 28.88
CA CYS A 74 -16.61 26.73 28.59
C CYS A 74 -16.34 26.79 27.09
N THR A 75 -15.44 27.68 26.67
CA THR A 75 -14.88 27.60 25.30
C THR A 75 -14.06 26.32 25.14
N VAL A 76 -13.90 25.83 23.90
CA VAL A 76 -13.12 24.60 23.68
C VAL A 76 -11.67 24.73 24.12
N SER A 77 -11.08 25.92 23.96
CA SER A 77 -9.72 26.19 24.44
C SER A 77 -9.61 26.08 25.96
N GLU A 78 -10.62 26.59 26.68
CA GLU A 78 -10.71 26.48 28.15
C GLU A 78 -11.01 25.05 28.59
N ALA A 79 -11.84 24.31 27.86
CA ALA A 79 -12.09 22.90 28.12
C ALA A 79 -10.80 22.06 27.94
N MET A 80 -10.01 22.34 26.91
CA MET A 80 -8.71 21.68 26.70
C MET A 80 -7.69 22.05 27.78
N SER A 81 -7.59 23.33 28.18
CA SER A 81 -6.68 23.75 29.25
C SER A 81 -7.08 23.13 30.59
N THR A 82 -8.38 23.06 30.88
CA THR A 82 -8.93 22.38 32.06
C THR A 82 -8.58 20.89 32.04
N LYS A 83 -8.77 20.21 30.90
CA LYS A 83 -8.41 18.80 30.73
C LYS A 83 -6.90 18.57 30.89
N ASN A 84 -6.07 19.48 30.41
CA ASN A 84 -4.62 19.42 30.62
C ASN A 84 -4.26 19.59 32.10
N ALA A 85 -4.75 20.64 32.74
CA ALA A 85 -4.46 20.94 34.14
C ALA A 85 -4.91 19.80 35.07
N THR A 86 -6.14 19.29 34.87
CA THR A 86 -6.69 18.18 35.66
C THR A 86 -5.92 16.87 35.45
N LEU A 87 -5.63 16.48 34.20
CA LEU A 87 -4.87 15.25 33.93
C LEU A 87 -3.42 15.34 34.40
N THR A 88 -2.82 16.53 34.35
CA THR A 88 -1.48 16.79 34.90
C THR A 88 -1.49 16.71 36.42
N ALA A 89 -2.49 17.30 37.08
CA ALA A 89 -2.68 17.20 38.52
C ALA A 89 -2.90 15.76 38.98
N CYS A 90 -3.61 14.96 38.19
CA CYS A 90 -3.80 13.52 38.43
C CYS A 90 -2.58 12.65 38.09
N SER A 91 -1.46 13.23 37.61
CA SER A 91 -0.29 12.50 37.14
C SER A 91 -0.65 11.40 36.12
N ALA A 92 -1.61 11.70 35.22
CA ALA A 92 -2.07 10.75 34.22
C ALA A 92 -0.92 10.38 33.26
N PRO A 93 -0.80 9.10 32.85
CA PRO A 93 0.29 8.67 31.99
C PRO A 93 0.20 9.33 30.60
N VAL A 94 1.19 10.15 30.26
CA VAL A 94 1.29 10.77 28.94
C VAL A 94 1.72 9.74 27.91
N ARG A 95 0.85 9.42 26.95
CA ARG A 95 1.18 8.48 25.89
C ARG A 95 1.90 9.21 24.76
N ASN A 96 3.12 8.77 24.42
CA ASN A 96 3.92 9.36 23.35
C ASN A 96 4.53 8.29 22.46
N ARG A 97 3.99 8.15 21.24
CA ARG A 97 4.48 7.22 20.19
C ARG A 97 4.99 7.94 18.95
N ARG A 98 5.33 9.22 19.07
CA ARG A 98 5.82 10.05 17.96
C ARG A 98 7.06 9.44 17.30
N ASN A 99 8.08 9.09 18.08
CA ASN A 99 9.35 8.61 17.52
C ASN A 99 9.17 7.28 16.77
N GLN A 100 8.35 6.38 17.32
CA GLN A 100 8.00 5.11 16.66
C GLN A 100 7.33 5.35 15.30
N PHE A 101 6.45 6.34 15.21
CA PHE A 101 5.77 6.69 13.96
C PHE A 101 6.72 7.28 12.92
N VAL A 102 7.58 8.22 13.33
CA VAL A 102 8.57 8.83 12.41
C VAL A 102 9.55 7.79 11.89
N SER A 103 10.07 6.92 12.76
CA SER A 103 10.97 5.84 12.34
C SER A 103 10.30 4.87 11.36
N LEU A 104 9.05 4.47 11.64
CA LEU A 104 8.29 3.59 10.74
C LEU A 104 8.11 4.23 9.35
N ASN A 105 7.71 5.50 9.32
CA ASN A 105 7.48 6.25 8.09
C ASN A 105 8.79 6.40 7.28
N ALA A 106 9.90 6.74 7.94
CA ALA A 106 11.21 6.83 7.28
C ALA A 106 11.67 5.48 6.70
N VAL A 107 11.56 4.39 7.46
CA VAL A 107 11.96 3.05 6.99
C VAL A 107 11.11 2.63 5.80
N MET A 108 9.79 2.74 5.87
CA MET A 108 8.89 2.37 4.77
C MET A 108 9.10 3.25 3.53
N GLY A 109 9.37 4.55 3.72
CA GLY A 109 9.74 5.47 2.65
C GLY A 109 11.04 5.08 1.94
N ILE A 110 12.08 4.72 2.69
CA ILE A 110 13.36 4.28 2.12
C ILE A 110 13.19 2.97 1.35
N PHE A 111 12.52 1.97 1.93
CA PHE A 111 12.28 0.69 1.26
C PHE A 111 11.50 0.87 -0.04
N SER A 112 10.40 1.62 -0.02
CA SER A 112 9.63 1.89 -1.25
C SER A 112 10.47 2.64 -2.30
N GLY A 113 11.28 3.62 -1.90
CA GLY A 113 12.21 4.33 -2.79
C GLY A 113 13.25 3.41 -3.44
N ILE A 114 13.84 2.47 -2.67
CA ILE A 114 14.80 1.50 -3.19
C ILE A 114 14.17 0.61 -4.26
N PHE A 115 12.94 0.13 -4.06
CA PHE A 115 12.24 -0.72 -5.04
C PHE A 115 11.93 0.03 -6.33
N VAL A 116 11.54 1.31 -6.23
CA VAL A 116 11.32 2.16 -7.42
C VAL A 116 12.63 2.41 -8.16
N LEU A 117 13.71 2.72 -7.43
CA LEU A 117 15.04 2.90 -8.04
C LEU A 117 15.49 1.61 -8.75
N GLN A 118 15.34 0.47 -8.08
CA GLN A 118 15.63 -0.85 -8.65
C GLN A 118 14.84 -1.10 -9.94
N ARG A 119 13.55 -0.75 -9.98
CA ARG A 119 12.72 -0.86 -11.17
C ARG A 119 13.28 -0.07 -12.36
N PHE A 120 13.64 1.20 -12.15
CA PHE A 120 14.20 2.05 -13.22
C PHE A 120 15.60 1.60 -13.65
N LEU A 121 16.47 1.25 -12.70
CA LEU A 121 17.79 0.71 -13.01
C LEU A 121 17.68 -0.56 -13.85
N THR A 122 16.78 -1.48 -13.50
CA THR A 122 16.57 -2.72 -14.27
C THR A 122 16.16 -2.41 -15.72
N LYS A 123 15.25 -1.46 -15.93
CA LYS A 123 14.81 -1.08 -17.28
C LYS A 123 15.91 -0.38 -18.07
N LEU A 124 16.72 0.44 -17.41
CA LEU A 124 17.86 1.12 -18.03
C LEU A 124 18.95 0.12 -18.45
N PHE A 125 19.32 -0.82 -17.57
CA PHE A 125 20.34 -1.83 -17.89
C PHE A 125 19.90 -2.79 -19.01
N ILE A 126 18.61 -3.12 -19.10
CA ILE A 126 18.07 -4.05 -20.10
C ILE A 126 17.55 -3.30 -21.36
N ASN A 127 17.68 -1.96 -21.42
CA ASN A 127 17.16 -1.13 -22.51
C ASN A 127 15.67 -1.38 -22.82
N LEU A 128 14.86 -1.59 -21.78
CA LEU A 128 13.42 -1.82 -21.93
C LEU A 128 12.67 -0.50 -22.15
N PRO A 129 11.69 -0.44 -23.07
CA PRO A 129 10.91 0.78 -23.25
C PRO A 129 10.08 1.10 -22.01
N LEU A 130 10.10 2.37 -21.63
CA LEU A 130 9.29 2.95 -20.56
C LEU A 130 7.82 2.93 -20.97
N GLY A 131 6.97 2.39 -20.10
CA GLY A 131 5.53 2.33 -20.32
C GLY A 131 4.76 3.33 -19.48
N LEU A 132 3.45 3.41 -19.69
CA LEU A 132 2.55 4.20 -18.84
C LEU A 132 2.58 3.72 -17.39
N ASP A 133 2.85 2.44 -17.15
CA ASP A 133 3.04 1.87 -15.80
C ASP A 133 4.18 2.55 -15.03
N ASP A 134 5.23 3.01 -15.74
CA ASP A 134 6.35 3.74 -15.15
C ASP A 134 6.04 5.22 -14.93
N LEU A 135 5.24 5.84 -15.82
CA LEU A 135 4.80 7.22 -15.60
C LEU A 135 3.99 7.32 -14.30
N PHE A 136 3.04 6.41 -14.10
CA PHE A 136 2.20 6.42 -12.90
C PHE A 136 2.99 6.07 -11.63
N ILE A 137 4.03 5.23 -11.69
CA ILE A 137 4.87 5.00 -10.49
C ILE A 137 5.70 6.24 -10.11
N VAL A 138 6.12 7.06 -11.09
CA VAL A 138 6.75 8.36 -10.80
C VAL A 138 5.76 9.30 -10.14
N LEU A 139 4.52 9.38 -10.65
CA LEU A 139 3.46 10.19 -10.03
C LEU A 139 3.15 9.74 -8.60
N VAL A 140 3.16 8.43 -8.34
CA VAL A 140 3.05 7.87 -6.98
C VAL A 140 4.18 8.39 -6.10
N MET A 141 5.43 8.39 -6.58
CA MET A 141 6.56 8.93 -5.80
C MET A 141 6.47 10.43 -5.57
N CYS A 142 5.98 11.19 -6.56
CA CYS A 142 5.71 12.63 -6.40
C CYS A 142 4.68 12.92 -5.30
N ALA A 143 3.76 12.01 -5.02
CA ALA A 143 2.83 12.11 -3.89
C ALA A 143 3.38 11.50 -2.59
N ALA A 144 4.15 10.40 -2.68
CA ALA A 144 4.67 9.66 -1.54
C ALA A 144 5.79 10.41 -0.79
N VAL A 145 6.66 11.12 -1.51
CA VAL A 145 7.76 11.88 -0.89
C VAL A 145 7.23 13.04 -0.04
N PRO A 146 6.35 13.93 -0.55
CA PRO A 146 5.71 14.95 0.28
C PRO A 146 4.93 14.35 1.45
N SER A 147 4.23 13.24 1.25
CA SER A 147 3.50 12.55 2.32
C SER A 147 4.43 12.13 3.46
N ASN A 148 5.62 11.60 3.13
CA ASN A 148 6.61 11.23 4.13
C ASN A 148 7.16 12.44 4.90
N ILE A 149 7.43 13.54 4.19
CA ILE A 149 7.93 14.79 4.79
C ILE A 149 6.87 15.38 5.72
N ILE A 150 5.62 15.45 5.28
CA ILE A 150 4.50 15.98 6.06
C ILE A 150 4.23 15.11 7.30
N ASN A 151 4.34 13.79 7.20
CA ASN A 151 4.22 12.92 8.38
C ASN A 151 5.31 13.20 9.43
N ALA A 152 6.57 13.37 8.99
CA ALA A 152 7.71 13.57 9.89
C ALA A 152 7.83 14.98 10.47
N TYR A 153 7.58 16.01 9.66
CA TYR A 153 7.79 17.42 10.02
C TYR A 153 6.49 18.23 10.18
N GLY A 154 5.36 17.72 9.69
CA GLY A 154 4.04 18.32 9.86
C GLY A 154 3.26 17.66 11.00
N LEU A 155 2.87 16.40 10.87
CA LEU A 155 1.98 15.74 11.85
C LEU A 155 2.71 15.37 13.15
N ALA A 156 3.94 14.86 13.08
CA ALA A 156 4.74 14.47 14.26
C ALA A 156 4.91 15.60 15.29
N PRO A 157 5.33 16.84 14.92
CA PRO A 157 5.45 17.92 15.89
C PRO A 157 4.09 18.49 16.34
N ASN A 158 3.05 18.41 15.50
CA ASN A 158 1.72 18.94 15.80
C ASN A 158 0.80 17.93 16.52
N GLY A 159 1.36 16.86 17.09
CA GLY A 159 0.63 16.04 18.08
C GLY A 159 0.22 14.64 17.65
N ILE A 160 0.54 14.17 16.44
CA ILE A 160 0.19 12.78 16.07
C ILE A 160 0.88 11.78 17.02
N GLY A 161 0.08 10.87 17.58
CA GLY A 161 0.56 9.89 18.55
C GLY A 161 0.96 10.47 19.91
N ARG A 162 0.43 11.65 20.24
CA ARG A 162 0.35 12.20 21.60
C ARG A 162 -1.10 12.49 21.95
N ASP A 163 -1.39 12.52 23.23
CA ASP A 163 -2.72 12.86 23.71
C ASP A 163 -3.08 14.33 23.41
N ILE A 164 -4.32 14.59 22.97
CA ILE A 164 -4.76 15.93 22.54
C ILE A 164 -4.65 16.98 23.64
N TRP A 165 -4.77 16.59 24.91
CA TRP A 165 -4.64 17.52 26.03
C TRP A 165 -3.20 18.02 26.23
N THR A 166 -2.20 17.36 25.65
CA THR A 166 -0.78 17.76 25.78
C THR A 166 -0.32 18.77 24.72
N ILE A 167 -1.19 19.15 23.78
CA ILE A 167 -0.85 20.01 22.64
C ILE A 167 -1.56 21.37 22.70
N THR A 168 -0.95 22.38 22.09
CA THR A 168 -1.51 23.73 22.10
C THR A 168 -2.64 23.89 21.06
N PRO A 169 -3.58 24.85 21.27
CA PRO A 169 -4.61 25.18 20.29
C PRO A 169 -4.08 25.44 18.87
N GLN A 170 -2.93 26.11 18.73
CA GLN A 170 -2.32 26.34 17.42
C GLN A 170 -1.82 25.03 16.79
N GLN A 171 -1.28 24.10 17.59
CA GLN A 171 -0.86 22.78 17.11
C GLN A 171 -2.05 21.95 16.63
N VAL A 172 -3.21 22.02 17.30
CA VAL A 172 -4.44 21.35 16.85
C VAL A 172 -4.86 21.84 15.47
N THR A 173 -4.84 23.17 15.27
CA THR A 173 -5.16 23.77 13.95
C THR A 173 -4.17 23.32 12.87
N ASN A 174 -2.87 23.34 13.17
CA ASN A 174 -1.84 22.88 12.23
C ASN A 174 -1.95 21.38 11.93
N PHE A 175 -2.26 20.57 12.94
CA PHE A 175 -2.54 19.14 12.77
C PHE A 175 -3.67 18.94 11.76
N GLY A 176 -4.79 19.65 11.92
CA GLY A 176 -5.90 19.62 10.97
C GLY A 176 -5.48 20.00 9.54
N ARG A 177 -4.68 21.07 9.38
CA ARG A 177 -4.18 21.49 8.05
C ARG A 177 -3.31 20.43 7.38
N TYR A 178 -2.36 19.86 8.10
CA TYR A 178 -1.50 18.81 7.53
C TYR A 178 -2.29 17.52 7.27
N PHE A 179 -3.21 17.15 8.15
CA PHE A 179 -4.07 15.98 7.96
C PHE A 179 -4.96 16.11 6.72
N TYR A 180 -5.49 17.31 6.45
CA TYR A 180 -6.21 17.63 5.22
C TYR A 180 -5.37 17.36 3.96
N ILE A 181 -4.16 17.90 3.92
CA ILE A 181 -3.23 17.72 2.78
C ILE A 181 -2.89 16.23 2.61
N MET A 182 -2.63 15.53 3.71
CA MET A 182 -2.34 14.10 3.70
C MET A 182 -3.50 13.27 3.13
N ALA A 183 -4.75 13.60 3.44
CA ALA A 183 -5.91 12.90 2.90
C ALA A 183 -5.98 13.02 1.36
N ILE A 184 -5.73 14.22 0.82
CA ILE A 184 -5.72 14.46 -0.63
C ILE A 184 -4.59 13.67 -1.31
N LEU A 185 -3.38 13.74 -0.76
CA LEU A 185 -2.21 13.01 -1.27
C LEU A 185 -2.45 11.51 -1.22
N TYR A 186 -3.08 11.01 -0.16
CA TYR A 186 -3.40 9.61 0.01
C TYR A 186 -4.36 9.08 -1.06
N PHE A 187 -5.48 9.74 -1.33
CA PHE A 187 -6.42 9.32 -2.39
C PHE A 187 -5.77 9.38 -3.78
N SER A 188 -4.96 10.41 -4.03
CA SER A 188 -4.22 10.55 -5.29
C SER A 188 -3.21 9.41 -5.47
N LEU A 189 -2.44 9.11 -4.42
CA LEU A 189 -1.44 8.05 -4.40
C LEU A 189 -2.08 6.68 -4.65
N GLN A 190 -3.16 6.35 -3.94
CA GLN A 190 -3.88 5.09 -4.11
C GLN A 190 -4.40 4.92 -5.55
N THR A 191 -4.92 5.99 -6.14
CA THR A 191 -5.41 5.99 -7.53
C THR A 191 -4.26 5.73 -8.51
N PHE A 192 -3.18 6.51 -8.43
CA PHE A 192 -2.04 6.35 -9.34
C PHE A 192 -1.35 4.98 -9.18
N LEU A 193 -1.29 4.45 -7.96
CA LEU A 193 -0.73 3.14 -7.71
C LEU A 193 -1.52 2.02 -8.40
N LYS A 194 -2.86 2.02 -8.24
CA LYS A 194 -3.73 1.04 -8.90
C LYS A 194 -3.67 1.19 -10.43
N LEU A 195 -3.63 2.42 -10.94
CA LEU A 195 -3.44 2.66 -12.38
C LEU A 195 -2.10 2.09 -12.89
N SER A 196 -0.99 2.30 -12.17
CA SER A 196 0.31 1.69 -12.52
C SER A 196 0.20 0.16 -12.61
N MET A 197 -0.45 -0.49 -11.63
CA MET A 197 -0.65 -1.95 -11.66
C MET A 197 -1.52 -2.40 -12.84
N ILE A 198 -2.61 -1.70 -13.14
CA ILE A 198 -3.51 -2.05 -14.26
C ILE A 198 -2.81 -1.86 -15.62
N PHE A 199 -2.05 -0.78 -15.80
CA PHE A 199 -1.25 -0.58 -17.02
C PHE A 199 -0.17 -1.65 -17.20
N PHE A 200 0.42 -2.10 -16.09
CA PHE A 200 1.34 -3.23 -16.13
C PHE A 200 0.63 -4.53 -16.56
N LEU A 201 -0.57 -4.81 -16.05
CA LEU A 201 -1.39 -5.96 -16.48
C LEU A 201 -1.80 -5.86 -17.95
N LEU A 202 -2.12 -4.66 -18.45
CA LEU A 202 -2.43 -4.41 -19.87
C LEU A 202 -1.26 -4.71 -20.80
N ARG A 203 -0.03 -4.51 -20.32
CA ARG A 203 1.21 -4.81 -21.08
C ARG A 203 1.49 -6.31 -21.13
N ILE A 204 1.17 -7.06 -20.07
CA ILE A 204 1.44 -8.50 -20.00
C ILE A 204 0.41 -9.33 -20.76
N PHE A 205 -0.88 -9.02 -20.62
CA PHE A 205 -1.94 -9.89 -21.11
C PHE A 205 -2.49 -9.40 -22.47
N PRO A 206 -2.18 -10.07 -23.59
CA PRO A 206 -2.67 -9.68 -24.91
C PRO A 206 -4.14 -10.09 -25.16
N THR A 207 -4.73 -10.94 -24.33
CA THR A 207 -6.08 -11.51 -24.52
C THR A 207 -7.16 -10.44 -24.63
N LYS A 208 -7.88 -10.38 -25.78
CA LYS A 208 -8.89 -9.35 -26.09
C LYS A 208 -9.95 -9.17 -25.00
N GLY A 209 -10.49 -10.27 -24.45
CA GLY A 209 -11.50 -10.22 -23.37
C GLY A 209 -10.99 -9.62 -22.06
N VAL A 210 -9.76 -10.00 -21.66
CA VAL A 210 -9.10 -9.47 -20.46
C VAL A 210 -8.77 -8.00 -20.64
N ARG A 211 -8.30 -7.62 -21.83
CA ARG A 211 -7.96 -6.24 -22.17
C ARG A 211 -9.17 -5.31 -22.08
N LYS A 212 -10.36 -5.76 -22.52
CA LYS A 212 -11.61 -5.00 -22.34
C LYS A 212 -11.94 -4.78 -20.86
N SER A 213 -11.81 -5.82 -20.04
CA SER A 213 -12.03 -5.74 -18.58
C SER A 213 -11.02 -4.80 -17.89
N LEU A 214 -9.74 -4.86 -18.29
CA LEU A 214 -8.70 -3.99 -17.77
C LEU A 214 -8.95 -2.52 -18.13
N TRP A 215 -9.32 -2.20 -19.37
CA TRP A 215 -9.67 -0.83 -19.75
C TRP A 215 -10.91 -0.31 -19.01
N ALA A 216 -11.93 -1.15 -18.81
CA ALA A 216 -13.07 -0.79 -17.97
C ALA A 216 -12.63 -0.48 -16.53
N THR A 217 -11.68 -1.26 -15.99
CA THR A 217 -11.10 -1.04 -14.65
C THR A 217 -10.27 0.25 -14.58
N VAL A 218 -9.53 0.61 -15.64
CA VAL A 218 -8.83 1.90 -15.74
C VAL A 218 -9.82 3.06 -15.64
N ILE A 219 -10.90 3.03 -16.43
CA ILE A 219 -11.92 4.09 -16.45
C ILE A 219 -12.57 4.21 -15.08
N PHE A 220 -13.01 3.09 -14.51
CA PHE A 220 -13.63 3.07 -13.18
C PHE A 220 -12.70 3.60 -12.10
N THR A 221 -11.44 3.13 -12.06
CA THR A 221 -10.45 3.56 -11.06
C THR A 221 -10.13 5.05 -11.19
N SER A 222 -10.02 5.57 -12.42
CA SER A 222 -9.74 6.98 -12.68
C SER A 222 -10.89 7.87 -12.22
N ILE A 223 -12.15 7.50 -12.56
CA ILE A 223 -13.34 8.24 -12.13
C ILE A 223 -13.48 8.19 -10.61
N PHE A 224 -13.36 7.01 -10.02
CA PHE A 224 -13.41 6.80 -8.57
C PHE A 224 -12.38 7.68 -7.85
N GLY A 225 -11.12 7.62 -8.28
CA GLY A 225 -10.05 8.42 -7.68
C GLY A 225 -10.30 9.92 -7.80
N LEU A 226 -10.71 10.39 -8.98
CA LEU A 226 -11.03 11.79 -9.22
C LEU A 226 -12.16 12.28 -8.32
N VAL A 227 -13.25 11.50 -8.21
CA VAL A 227 -14.40 11.82 -7.36
C VAL A 227 -13.98 11.95 -5.90
N TYR A 228 -13.22 10.99 -5.35
CA TYR A 228 -12.80 11.05 -3.95
C TYR A 228 -11.78 12.15 -3.66
N VAL A 229 -10.92 12.49 -4.61
CA VAL A 229 -10.03 13.66 -4.50
C VAL A 229 -10.87 14.94 -4.39
N PHE A 230 -11.86 15.12 -5.26
CA PHE A 230 -12.74 16.30 -5.21
C PHE A 230 -13.62 16.34 -3.95
N ILE A 231 -14.18 15.20 -3.53
CA ILE A 231 -14.93 15.11 -2.27
C ILE A 231 -14.03 15.53 -1.11
N THR A 232 -12.79 15.05 -1.05
CA THR A 232 -11.85 15.39 0.03
C THR A 232 -11.45 16.87 0.01
N ILE A 233 -11.24 17.45 -1.18
CA ILE A 233 -10.92 18.88 -1.32
C ILE A 233 -12.10 19.74 -0.82
N PHE A 234 -13.32 19.40 -1.24
CA PHE A 234 -14.53 20.18 -0.98
C PHE A 234 -15.42 19.61 0.14
N GLN A 235 -14.83 18.82 1.05
CA GLN A 235 -15.57 18.14 2.12
C GLN A 235 -16.20 19.10 3.15
N CYS A 236 -15.69 20.33 3.23
CA CYS A 236 -16.19 21.37 4.15
C CYS A 236 -16.48 22.67 3.40
N ARG A 237 -17.52 23.38 3.85
CA ARG A 237 -17.90 24.72 3.39
C ARG A 237 -17.94 25.69 4.58
N PRO A 238 -17.03 26.68 4.65
CA PRO A 238 -15.85 26.90 3.80
C PRO A 238 -14.76 25.82 4.00
N ILE A 239 -13.80 25.70 3.07
CA ILE A 239 -12.71 24.69 3.17
C ILE A 239 -11.90 24.87 4.46
N SER A 240 -11.70 26.12 4.88
CA SER A 240 -11.02 26.44 6.14
C SER A 240 -11.71 25.90 7.39
N TYR A 241 -12.99 25.54 7.27
CA TYR A 241 -13.73 24.93 8.36
C TYR A 241 -13.16 23.57 8.76
N PHE A 242 -12.49 22.84 7.86
CA PHE A 242 -11.91 21.54 8.21
C PHE A 242 -10.92 21.61 9.39
N TRP A 243 -10.05 22.63 9.42
CA TRP A 243 -9.04 22.80 10.47
C TRP A 243 -9.42 23.80 11.55
N THR A 244 -10.58 24.47 11.44
CA THR A 244 -11.11 25.39 12.46
C THR A 244 -12.32 24.82 13.20
N LYS A 245 -12.97 23.77 12.69
CA LYS A 245 -14.13 23.10 13.31
C LYS A 245 -13.93 22.73 14.78
N TRP A 246 -12.69 22.46 15.19
CA TRP A 246 -12.38 22.01 16.55
C TRP A 246 -12.69 23.08 17.61
N ASP A 247 -12.68 24.37 17.27
CA ASP A 247 -12.88 25.45 18.25
C ASP A 247 -14.35 25.82 18.52
N HIS A 248 -15.29 25.28 17.72
CA HIS A 248 -16.73 25.59 17.76
C HIS A 248 -17.10 27.09 17.66
N THR A 249 -16.14 27.97 17.37
CA THR A 249 -16.38 29.42 17.18
C THR A 249 -16.70 29.75 15.73
N HIS A 250 -16.22 28.93 14.80
CA HIS A 250 -16.47 29.10 13.37
C HIS A 250 -17.75 28.37 12.95
N THR A 251 -18.56 29.01 12.10
CA THR A 251 -19.75 28.39 11.51
C THR A 251 -19.42 27.77 10.16
N GLY A 252 -19.76 26.50 9.98
CA GLY A 252 -19.62 25.81 8.70
C GLY A 252 -20.24 24.43 8.72
N THR A 253 -20.33 23.82 7.55
CA THR A 253 -20.81 22.45 7.40
C THR A 253 -19.75 21.59 6.73
N CYS A 254 -19.59 20.36 7.23
CA CYS A 254 -18.73 19.36 6.62
C CYS A 254 -19.53 18.09 6.37
N ILE A 255 -19.16 17.35 5.33
CA ILE A 255 -19.61 15.99 5.12
C ILE A 255 -19.06 15.11 6.25
N ASP A 256 -19.82 14.09 6.63
CA ASP A 256 -19.37 13.11 7.63
C ASP A 256 -18.11 12.37 7.14
N MET A 257 -17.03 12.55 7.89
CA MET A 257 -15.72 11.95 7.62
C MET A 257 -15.78 10.42 7.68
N ASN A 258 -16.61 9.86 8.55
CA ASN A 258 -16.76 8.43 8.70
C ASN A 258 -17.43 7.85 7.45
N THR A 259 -18.46 8.54 6.92
CA THR A 259 -19.12 8.12 5.68
C THR A 259 -18.14 8.09 4.51
N ILE A 260 -17.37 9.16 4.30
CA ILE A 260 -16.37 9.23 3.23
C ILE A 260 -15.30 8.14 3.37
N THR A 261 -14.80 7.95 4.60
CA THR A 261 -13.68 7.01 4.82
C THR A 261 -14.14 5.57 4.73
N TRP A 262 -15.33 5.22 5.22
CA TRP A 262 -15.85 3.85 5.14
C TRP A 262 -16.24 3.49 3.71
N SER A 263 -16.91 4.39 2.99
CA SER A 263 -17.29 4.14 1.59
C SER A 263 -16.07 3.97 0.69
N SER A 264 -15.09 4.86 0.82
CA SER A 264 -13.84 4.77 0.05
C SER A 264 -13.05 3.52 0.38
N ALA A 265 -12.97 3.15 1.66
CA ALA A 265 -12.21 2.00 2.10
C ALA A 265 -12.79 0.69 1.56
N SER A 266 -14.11 0.51 1.60
CA SER A 266 -14.77 -0.68 1.05
C SER A 266 -14.56 -0.82 -0.44
N ILE A 267 -14.68 0.28 -1.20
CA ILE A 267 -14.47 0.24 -2.66
C ILE A 267 -13.00 -0.02 -2.99
N ASN A 268 -12.06 0.58 -2.24
CA ASN A 268 -10.64 0.33 -2.45
C ASN A 268 -10.27 -1.15 -2.24
N ILE A 269 -10.79 -1.78 -1.18
CA ILE A 269 -10.58 -3.21 -0.92
C ILE A 269 -11.17 -4.06 -2.05
N ALA A 270 -12.38 -3.74 -2.51
CA ALA A 270 -13.00 -4.43 -3.64
C ALA A 270 -12.15 -4.32 -4.91
N LEU A 271 -11.58 -3.14 -5.17
CA LEU A 271 -10.65 -2.93 -6.30
C LEU A 271 -9.37 -3.74 -6.16
N ASP A 272 -8.79 -3.86 -4.95
CA ASP A 272 -7.58 -4.66 -4.75
C ASP A 272 -7.85 -6.15 -5.02
N ILE A 273 -8.97 -6.67 -4.53
CA ILE A 273 -9.40 -8.06 -4.80
C ILE A 273 -9.64 -8.26 -6.31
N TRP A 274 -10.28 -7.30 -6.97
CA TRP A 274 -10.56 -7.37 -8.40
C TRP A 274 -9.28 -7.38 -9.25
N ILE A 275 -8.36 -6.46 -9.00
CA ILE A 275 -7.08 -6.37 -9.72
C ILE A 275 -6.26 -7.65 -9.52
N LEU A 276 -6.31 -8.23 -8.33
CA LEU A 276 -5.66 -9.50 -7.98
C LEU A 276 -6.32 -10.73 -8.65
N ALA A 277 -7.63 -10.71 -8.85
CA ALA A 277 -8.37 -11.82 -9.47
C ALA A 277 -8.11 -11.96 -10.98
N ILE A 278 -7.82 -10.86 -11.68
CA ILE A 278 -7.58 -10.86 -13.13
C ILE A 278 -6.42 -11.81 -13.54
N PRO A 279 -5.19 -11.67 -13.02
CA PRO A 279 -4.09 -12.54 -13.39
C PRO A 279 -4.35 -13.99 -12.97
N LEU A 280 -4.99 -14.24 -11.82
CA LEU A 280 -5.34 -15.60 -11.37
C LEU A 280 -6.24 -16.35 -12.35
N SER A 281 -7.26 -15.66 -12.86
CA SER A 281 -8.19 -16.25 -13.82
C SER A 281 -7.49 -16.67 -15.12
N GLN A 282 -6.46 -15.93 -15.53
CA GLN A 282 -5.64 -16.28 -16.69
C GLN A 282 -4.67 -17.43 -16.41
N LEU A 283 -4.08 -17.48 -15.22
CA LEU A 283 -3.15 -18.55 -14.85
C LEU A 283 -3.81 -19.93 -14.80
N LYS A 284 -5.07 -20.01 -14.37
CA LYS A 284 -5.80 -21.30 -14.34
C LYS A 284 -5.99 -21.88 -15.74
N LYS A 285 -6.02 -21.03 -16.77
CA LYS A 285 -6.23 -21.43 -18.18
C LYS A 285 -4.92 -21.73 -18.92
N MET A 286 -3.76 -21.41 -18.34
CA MET A 286 -2.47 -21.48 -19.03
C MET A 286 -1.58 -22.56 -18.43
N ASN A 287 -1.19 -23.55 -19.24
CA ASN A 287 -0.26 -24.63 -18.88
C ASN A 287 1.19 -24.11 -18.79
N LEU A 288 1.48 -23.29 -17.77
CA LEU A 288 2.84 -22.81 -17.51
C LEU A 288 3.68 -23.85 -16.77
N ASP A 289 4.97 -23.92 -17.13
CA ASP A 289 5.98 -24.68 -16.39
C ASP A 289 6.02 -24.28 -14.90
N SER A 290 6.24 -25.27 -14.03
CA SER A 290 6.15 -25.11 -12.57
C SER A 290 7.03 -23.99 -12.00
N ARG A 291 8.16 -23.67 -12.65
CA ARG A 291 9.04 -22.56 -12.24
C ARG A 291 8.47 -21.18 -12.58
N LYS A 292 7.77 -21.05 -13.71
CA LYS A 292 7.03 -19.82 -14.07
C LYS A 292 5.84 -19.62 -13.15
N LYS A 293 5.19 -20.71 -12.73
CA LYS A 293 4.12 -20.72 -11.74
C LYS A 293 4.54 -20.16 -10.38
N ILE A 294 5.77 -20.46 -9.92
CA ILE A 294 6.34 -19.91 -8.67
C ILE A 294 6.51 -18.39 -8.75
N GLY A 295 7.08 -17.87 -9.83
CA GLY A 295 7.30 -16.43 -9.99
C GLY A 295 5.99 -15.63 -9.97
N VAL A 296 4.93 -16.17 -10.57
CA VAL A 296 3.60 -15.56 -10.51
C VAL A 296 2.95 -15.74 -9.13
N GLY A 297 3.20 -16.88 -8.46
CA GLY A 297 2.78 -17.12 -7.08
C GLY A 297 3.35 -16.09 -6.09
N ILE A 298 4.60 -15.66 -6.27
CA ILE A 298 5.22 -14.61 -5.45
C ILE A 298 4.56 -13.24 -5.68
N MET A 299 4.26 -12.88 -6.93
CA MET A 299 3.55 -11.61 -7.18
C MET A 299 2.15 -11.63 -6.57
N PHE A 300 1.50 -12.79 -6.61
CA PHE A 300 0.18 -12.98 -6.04
C PHE A 300 0.16 -12.90 -4.50
N SER A 301 1.14 -13.50 -3.82
CA SER A 301 1.22 -13.45 -2.36
C SER A 301 1.37 -12.01 -1.84
N VAL A 302 2.15 -11.19 -2.54
CA VAL A 302 2.30 -9.77 -2.19
C VAL A 302 1.00 -9.01 -2.37
N GLY A 303 0.23 -9.29 -3.42
CA GLY A 303 -1.09 -8.69 -3.60
C GLY A 303 -2.09 -9.09 -2.50
N ILE A 304 -2.02 -10.31 -1.96
CA ILE A 304 -2.82 -10.70 -0.78
C ILE A 304 -2.38 -9.92 0.46
N ILE A 305 -1.08 -9.68 0.64
CA ILE A 305 -0.61 -8.87 1.78
C ILE A 305 -1.18 -7.45 1.68
N VAL A 306 -1.20 -6.85 0.49
CA VAL A 306 -1.80 -5.52 0.28
C VAL A 306 -3.28 -5.51 0.67
N THR A 307 -4.08 -6.51 0.24
CA THR A 307 -5.51 -6.56 0.62
C THR A 307 -5.71 -6.73 2.13
N ILE A 308 -4.87 -7.52 2.80
CA ILE A 308 -4.90 -7.64 4.27
C ILE A 308 -4.59 -6.29 4.93
N MET A 309 -3.60 -5.55 4.45
CA MET A 309 -3.27 -4.21 4.98
C MET A 309 -4.46 -3.25 4.83
N SER A 310 -5.16 -3.27 3.69
CA SER A 310 -6.35 -2.46 3.47
C SER A 310 -7.49 -2.77 4.46
N ILE A 311 -7.69 -4.05 4.81
CA ILE A 311 -8.67 -4.49 5.82
C ILE A 311 -8.27 -4.00 7.23
N LEU A 312 -6.99 -4.09 7.58
CA LEU A 312 -6.49 -3.58 8.86
C LEU A 312 -6.66 -2.07 8.98
N ARG A 313 -6.42 -1.32 7.90
CA ARG A 313 -6.69 0.13 7.83
C ARG A 313 -8.17 0.43 8.05
N LEU A 314 -9.07 -0.30 7.39
CA LEU A 314 -10.53 -0.13 7.58
C LEU A 314 -10.90 -0.36 9.05
N THR A 315 -10.38 -1.42 9.67
CA THR A 315 -10.64 -1.73 11.09
C THR A 315 -10.16 -0.61 12.01
N ALA A 316 -8.97 -0.06 11.77
CA ALA A 316 -8.44 1.08 12.53
C ALA A 316 -9.30 2.35 12.34
N THR A 317 -9.79 2.58 11.11
CA THR A 317 -10.67 3.71 10.79
C THR A 317 -12.01 3.59 11.49
N ILE A 318 -12.61 2.40 11.49
CA ILE A 318 -13.88 2.16 12.19
C ILE A 318 -13.71 2.43 13.68
N ARG A 319 -12.64 1.90 14.30
CA ARG A 319 -12.37 2.14 15.73
C ARG A 319 -12.19 3.62 16.07
N ALA A 320 -11.48 4.37 15.22
CA ALA A 320 -11.31 5.81 15.37
C ALA A 320 -12.64 6.56 15.18
N GLY A 321 -13.47 6.13 14.22
CA GLY A 321 -14.74 6.78 13.88
C GLY A 321 -15.89 6.50 14.85
N THR A 322 -15.95 5.31 15.45
CA THR A 322 -17.02 4.94 16.39
C THR A 322 -16.75 5.41 17.83
N GLY A 323 -15.65 6.12 18.08
CA GLY A 323 -15.29 6.58 19.42
C GLY A 323 -15.07 5.45 20.43
N MET A 324 -14.75 4.23 19.96
CA MET A 324 -14.49 3.06 20.82
C MET A 324 -13.16 3.18 21.61
N GLY A 325 -12.44 4.28 21.43
CA GLY A 325 -11.19 4.61 22.13
C GLY A 325 -11.37 5.72 23.18
N SER A 326 -10.26 6.28 23.62
CA SER A 326 -10.28 7.52 24.42
C SER A 326 -10.80 8.69 23.57
N ASN A 327 -11.45 9.70 24.18
CA ASN A 327 -11.94 10.94 23.54
C ASN A 327 -10.81 11.85 23.02
N ASN A 328 -9.78 11.26 22.40
CA ASN A 328 -8.48 11.82 22.02
C ASN A 328 -8.20 11.53 20.54
N PRO A 329 -8.66 12.38 19.60
CA PRO A 329 -8.57 12.09 18.17
C PRO A 329 -7.12 11.98 17.67
N THR A 330 -6.19 12.81 18.15
CA THR A 330 -4.76 12.74 17.76
C THR A 330 -4.08 11.40 18.09
N TRP A 331 -4.60 10.67 19.07
CA TRP A 331 -4.11 9.33 19.41
C TRP A 331 -4.75 8.26 18.52
N GLU A 332 -6.06 8.32 18.30
CA GLU A 332 -6.77 7.31 17.49
C GLU A 332 -6.36 7.36 16.01
N TYR A 333 -6.17 8.57 15.45
CA TYR A 333 -5.72 8.75 14.06
C TYR A 333 -4.27 8.30 13.82
N LEU A 334 -3.48 8.07 14.87
CA LEU A 334 -2.15 7.48 14.74
C LEU A 334 -2.21 6.10 14.07
N ALA A 335 -3.17 5.26 14.50
CA ALA A 335 -3.30 3.92 13.95
C ALA A 335 -3.70 3.95 12.48
N VAL A 336 -4.66 4.82 12.12
CA VAL A 336 -5.12 5.03 10.74
C VAL A 336 -3.96 5.47 9.85
N THR A 337 -3.17 6.44 10.30
CA THR A 337 -2.03 6.96 9.52
C THR A 337 -0.93 5.92 9.37
N LYS A 338 -0.63 5.15 10.42
CA LYS A 338 0.35 4.03 10.34
C LYS A 338 -0.04 3.00 9.30
N TRP A 339 -1.28 2.50 9.34
CA TRP A 339 -1.75 1.49 8.38
C TRP A 339 -1.78 2.04 6.96
N SER A 340 -2.14 3.32 6.78
CA SER A 340 -2.12 3.98 5.47
C SER A 340 -0.70 4.09 4.90
N THR A 341 0.30 4.45 5.72
CA THR A 341 1.70 4.48 5.28
C THR A 341 2.19 3.09 4.88
N ILE A 342 1.90 2.06 5.69
CA ILE A 342 2.30 0.67 5.40
C ILE A 342 1.64 0.20 4.11
N GLU A 343 0.34 0.41 3.95
CA GLU A 343 -0.41 0.03 2.75
C GLU A 343 0.17 0.68 1.48
N CYS A 344 0.41 1.99 1.50
CA CYS A 344 0.98 2.70 0.36
C CYS A 344 2.38 2.17 0.01
N SER A 345 3.25 1.99 1.01
CA SER A 345 4.62 1.51 0.78
C SER A 345 4.67 0.06 0.29
N VAL A 346 3.89 -0.84 0.89
CA VAL A 346 3.79 -2.24 0.43
C VAL A 346 3.16 -2.30 -0.96
N GLY A 347 2.19 -1.44 -1.25
CA GLY A 347 1.60 -1.29 -2.57
C GLY A 347 2.64 -0.88 -3.63
N ILE A 348 3.49 0.10 -3.34
CA ILE A 348 4.61 0.51 -4.22
C ILE A 348 5.58 -0.66 -4.44
N MET A 349 5.95 -1.37 -3.38
CA MET A 349 6.81 -2.56 -3.48
C MET A 349 6.17 -3.64 -4.36
N CYS A 350 4.87 -3.88 -4.20
CA CYS A 350 4.09 -4.81 -5.03
C CYS A 350 4.10 -4.41 -6.50
N ALA A 351 3.93 -3.11 -6.80
CA ALA A 351 3.99 -2.61 -8.18
C ALA A 351 5.38 -2.79 -8.81
N CYS A 352 6.46 -2.79 -8.01
CA CYS A 352 7.85 -2.95 -8.49
C CYS A 352 8.35 -4.41 -8.51
N MET A 353 7.64 -5.35 -7.90
CA MET A 353 7.96 -6.79 -7.91
C MET A 353 8.19 -7.38 -9.32
N PRO A 354 7.43 -6.99 -10.36
CA PRO A 354 7.63 -7.59 -11.68
C PRO A 354 8.97 -7.25 -12.32
N SER A 355 9.45 -6.01 -12.16
CA SER A 355 10.81 -5.64 -12.56
C SER A 355 11.87 -6.35 -11.71
N LEU A 356 11.62 -6.54 -10.41
CA LEU A 356 12.52 -7.30 -9.54
C LEU A 356 12.67 -8.75 -10.02
N ARG A 357 11.57 -9.40 -10.43
CA ARG A 357 11.63 -10.75 -11.02
C ARG A 357 12.51 -10.78 -12.26
N MET A 358 12.38 -9.82 -13.16
CA MET A 358 13.21 -9.76 -14.38
C MET A 358 14.70 -9.65 -14.05
N LEU A 359 15.05 -8.80 -13.08
CA LEU A 359 16.43 -8.66 -12.59
C LEU A 359 16.94 -9.97 -11.95
N LEU A 360 16.14 -10.62 -11.09
CA LEU A 360 16.55 -11.86 -10.42
C LEU A 360 16.84 -13.01 -11.39
N VAL A 361 16.09 -13.10 -12.49
CA VAL A 361 16.33 -14.09 -13.55
C VAL A 361 17.69 -13.85 -14.23
N GLN A 362 18.11 -12.59 -14.39
CA GLN A 362 19.39 -12.25 -15.00
C GLN A 362 20.59 -12.42 -14.07
N ILE A 363 20.47 -12.05 -12.79
CA ILE A 363 21.59 -12.14 -11.83
C ILE A 363 21.82 -13.57 -11.35
N PHE A 364 20.74 -14.34 -11.16
CA PHE A 364 20.81 -15.72 -10.69
C PHE A 364 20.26 -16.72 -11.73
N PRO A 365 20.86 -16.83 -12.93
CA PRO A 365 20.35 -17.71 -13.97
C PRO A 365 20.44 -19.19 -13.58
N LYS A 366 21.27 -19.56 -12.59
CA LYS A 366 21.35 -20.93 -12.07
C LYS A 366 20.22 -21.28 -11.09
N VAL A 367 19.62 -20.30 -10.41
CA VAL A 367 18.53 -20.49 -9.43
C VAL A 367 17.17 -20.15 -10.05
N PHE A 368 17.12 -19.11 -10.90
CA PHE A 368 15.91 -18.56 -11.53
C PHE A 368 15.89 -18.66 -13.06
N GLY A 369 17.00 -18.99 -13.72
CA GLY A 369 17.06 -19.18 -15.17
C GLY A 369 16.60 -20.56 -15.60
N THR A 370 15.83 -20.59 -16.68
CA THR A 370 15.32 -21.80 -17.31
C THR A 370 16.35 -22.37 -18.27
N SER A 371 16.53 -23.70 -18.24
CA SER A 371 17.03 -24.49 -19.37
C SER A 371 18.51 -24.36 -19.75
N ARG A 372 19.42 -24.88 -18.91
CA ARG A 372 20.80 -25.22 -19.32
C ARG A 372 21.09 -26.73 -19.39
N ARG A 373 20.07 -27.59 -19.32
CA ARG A 373 20.28 -29.04 -19.17
C ARG A 373 20.14 -29.88 -20.46
N GLY A 374 19.84 -29.27 -21.61
CA GLY A 374 19.66 -30.01 -22.87
C GLY A 374 20.79 -29.89 -23.89
N TYR A 375 21.66 -28.88 -23.82
CA TYR A 375 22.47 -28.49 -24.98
C TYR A 375 23.93 -28.98 -24.99
N GLN A 376 24.43 -29.54 -23.89
CA GLN A 376 25.84 -29.99 -23.83
C GLN A 376 26.11 -31.38 -24.43
N ALA A 377 25.11 -32.05 -25.01
CA ALA A 377 25.27 -33.39 -25.58
C ALA A 377 25.49 -33.42 -27.10
N TYR A 378 25.35 -32.30 -27.82
CA TYR A 378 25.38 -32.31 -29.30
C TYR A 378 26.73 -31.93 -29.92
N ASP A 379 27.64 -31.29 -29.20
CA ASP A 379 28.94 -30.83 -29.73
C ASP A 379 30.03 -31.92 -29.83
N LYS A 380 29.70 -33.21 -29.63
CA LYS A 380 30.68 -34.31 -29.68
C LYS A 380 30.57 -35.28 -30.86
N TYR A 381 29.67 -35.06 -31.82
CA TYR A 381 29.46 -36.00 -32.95
C TYR A 381 29.80 -35.46 -34.35
N GLY A 382 30.40 -34.27 -34.46
CA GLY A 382 30.64 -33.62 -35.75
C GLY A 382 32.13 -33.42 -36.10
N SER A 383 32.98 -34.43 -35.93
CA SER A 383 34.34 -34.40 -36.52
C SER A 383 34.67 -35.74 -37.15
N ASN A 384 34.13 -35.97 -38.34
CA ASN A 384 34.62 -37.02 -39.23
C ASN A 384 35.19 -36.36 -40.49
N LYS A 385 36.53 -36.29 -40.53
CA LYS A 385 37.34 -36.18 -41.75
C LYS A 385 36.99 -37.36 -42.68
N PRO A 386 36.90 -37.17 -44.00
CA PRO A 386 36.81 -38.29 -44.91
C PRO A 386 38.21 -38.87 -45.13
N THR A 387 38.46 -40.08 -44.64
CA THR A 387 39.57 -40.92 -45.09
C THR A 387 38.99 -42.14 -45.81
N ASN A 388 39.35 -42.27 -47.09
CA ASN A 388 39.10 -43.42 -47.94
C ASN A 388 39.59 -44.73 -47.32
N GLY A 389 38.85 -45.82 -47.52
CA GLY A 389 39.39 -47.17 -47.47
C GLY A 389 38.50 -48.22 -46.80
N GLY A 390 37.84 -49.04 -47.62
CA GLY A 390 37.77 -50.50 -47.53
C GLY A 390 37.38 -51.23 -46.22
N THR A 391 36.41 -52.12 -46.39
CA THR A 391 36.21 -53.46 -45.76
C THR A 391 35.26 -53.64 -44.58
N ASN A 392 34.46 -54.70 -44.75
CA ASN A 392 33.49 -55.40 -43.89
C ASN A 392 33.76 -55.42 -42.37
N ALA A 393 32.73 -55.19 -41.56
CA ALA A 393 32.48 -55.97 -40.33
C ALA A 393 31.05 -55.79 -39.79
N SER A 394 30.56 -56.90 -39.23
CA SER A 394 29.22 -57.18 -38.74
C SER A 394 28.87 -56.55 -37.38
N ARG A 395 27.54 -56.37 -37.17
CA ARG A 395 26.78 -56.43 -35.90
C ARG A 395 27.17 -55.46 -34.76
N SER A 396 26.20 -54.63 -34.37
CA SER A 396 25.42 -54.88 -33.14
C SER A 396 24.24 -53.90 -33.01
N ARG A 397 23.09 -54.46 -32.61
CA ARG A 397 21.89 -53.72 -32.23
C ARG A 397 22.10 -53.13 -30.84
N LEU A 398 21.88 -51.83 -30.69
CA LEU A 398 21.38 -51.27 -29.43
C LEU A 398 20.52 -50.04 -29.75
N ARG A 399 19.22 -50.29 -29.74
CA ARG A 399 18.14 -49.31 -29.84
C ARG A 399 18.02 -48.61 -28.48
N ALA A 400 18.62 -47.43 -28.35
CA ALA A 400 18.24 -46.46 -27.32
C ALA A 400 17.21 -45.52 -27.93
N GLN A 401 15.95 -45.78 -27.60
CA GLN A 401 14.78 -45.06 -28.08
C GLN A 401 14.54 -43.83 -27.19
N PHE A 402 15.08 -42.68 -27.58
CA PHE A 402 14.61 -41.36 -27.14
C PHE A 402 14.86 -40.35 -28.27
N GLY A 403 14.02 -40.44 -29.31
CA GLY A 403 13.90 -39.42 -30.35
C GLY A 403 12.56 -38.74 -30.20
N THR A 404 12.57 -37.42 -30.04
CA THR A 404 11.39 -36.55 -30.14
C THR A 404 10.80 -36.74 -31.53
N THR A 405 9.62 -37.34 -31.62
CA THR A 405 8.87 -37.45 -32.87
C THR A 405 8.36 -36.06 -33.26
N SER A 406 8.90 -35.49 -34.34
CA SER A 406 8.20 -34.41 -35.06
C SER A 406 6.95 -35.01 -35.69
N HIS A 407 5.77 -34.57 -35.24
CA HIS A 407 4.53 -34.92 -35.90
C HIS A 407 4.42 -34.06 -37.16
N VAL A 408 4.75 -34.63 -38.31
CA VAL A 408 4.28 -34.09 -39.59
C VAL A 408 2.80 -34.40 -39.65
N ASP A 409 1.96 -33.37 -39.60
CA ASP A 409 0.53 -33.54 -39.88
C ASP A 409 0.40 -33.95 -41.36
N LYS A 410 0.32 -35.26 -41.61
CA LYS A 410 -0.02 -35.80 -42.92
C LYS A 410 -1.52 -35.75 -43.05
N THR A 411 -2.06 -34.56 -43.33
CA THR A 411 -3.41 -34.45 -43.89
C THR A 411 -3.40 -35.27 -45.19
N PRO A 412 -4.26 -36.28 -45.36
CA PRO A 412 -4.37 -37.00 -46.62
C PRO A 412 -4.77 -36.01 -47.72
N PRO A 413 -4.23 -36.13 -48.94
CA PRO A 413 -4.56 -35.20 -50.01
C PRO A 413 -6.05 -35.34 -50.33
N SER A 414 -6.83 -34.33 -49.94
CA SER A 414 -8.13 -34.12 -50.58
C SER A 414 -7.87 -33.71 -52.03
N SER A 415 -8.72 -34.23 -52.91
CA SER A 415 -8.65 -34.18 -54.37
C SER A 415 -7.98 -32.94 -54.94
N ILE A 416 -6.87 -33.15 -55.65
CA ILE A 416 -6.13 -32.13 -56.38
C ILE A 416 -6.95 -31.73 -57.61
N ASP A 417 -7.38 -30.46 -57.68
CA ASP A 417 -7.70 -29.80 -58.94
C ASP A 417 -6.38 -29.59 -59.73
N PRO A 418 -6.32 -29.89 -61.04
CA PRO A 418 -5.06 -30.02 -61.79
C PRO A 418 -4.35 -28.69 -62.11
N VAL A 419 -4.82 -27.55 -61.59
CA VAL A 419 -4.20 -26.24 -61.83
C VAL A 419 -4.16 -25.43 -60.54
N GLY A 420 -3.09 -25.60 -59.76
CA GLY A 420 -2.80 -24.78 -58.58
C GLY A 420 -1.40 -25.04 -58.04
N ILE A 421 -0.67 -23.98 -57.69
CA ILE A 421 0.66 -24.09 -57.07
C ILE A 421 0.46 -24.27 -55.56
N THR A 422 0.89 -25.40 -55.01
CA THR A 422 0.93 -25.64 -53.56
C THR A 422 2.26 -25.16 -52.99
N CYS A 423 2.21 -24.22 -52.04
CA CYS A 423 3.39 -23.73 -51.33
C CYS A 423 3.40 -24.31 -49.91
N ASN A 424 4.37 -25.21 -49.64
CA ASN A 424 4.66 -25.67 -48.28
C ASN A 424 5.73 -24.77 -47.68
N ARG A 425 5.41 -24.11 -46.56
CA ARG A 425 6.34 -23.24 -45.83
C ARG A 425 6.68 -23.87 -44.48
N THR A 426 7.91 -24.34 -44.36
CA THR A 426 8.49 -24.77 -43.08
C THR A 426 9.16 -23.59 -42.40
N TYR A 427 8.86 -23.38 -41.12
CA TYR A 427 9.51 -22.38 -40.29
C TYR A 427 10.47 -23.08 -39.34
N GLU A 428 11.71 -22.62 -39.30
CA GLU A 428 12.66 -22.97 -38.25
C GLU A 428 12.49 -21.96 -37.11
N VAL A 429 12.04 -22.43 -35.94
CA VAL A 429 11.88 -21.58 -34.77
C VAL A 429 13.17 -21.65 -33.97
N GLU A 430 14.04 -20.66 -34.17
CA GLU A 430 15.28 -20.52 -33.43
C GLU A 430 15.00 -19.81 -32.09
N TYR A 431 15.19 -20.51 -30.97
CA TYR A 431 14.96 -19.95 -29.64
C TYR A 431 16.24 -19.26 -29.14
N GLY A 432 16.21 -17.93 -29.03
CA GLY A 432 17.29 -17.12 -28.50
C GLY A 432 17.27 -17.05 -26.98
N GLN A 433 18.45 -16.89 -26.36
CA GLN A 433 18.62 -16.72 -24.91
C GLN A 433 17.87 -15.48 -24.33
N THR A 434 17.38 -14.60 -25.21
CA THR A 434 16.67 -13.35 -24.93
C THR A 434 15.16 -13.41 -25.14
N ASP A 435 14.60 -14.56 -25.55
CA ASP A 435 13.17 -14.67 -25.89
C ASP A 435 12.23 -14.53 -24.67
N GLU A 436 12.76 -14.65 -23.45
CA GLU A 436 11.99 -14.33 -22.23
C GLU A 436 11.86 -12.82 -21.97
N ILE A 437 12.64 -11.99 -22.66
CA ILE A 437 12.75 -10.53 -22.43
C ILE A 437 12.00 -9.76 -23.54
N HIS A 438 11.93 -10.31 -24.74
CA HIS A 438 11.19 -9.73 -25.86
C HIS A 438 9.98 -10.59 -26.24
N LEU A 439 8.79 -10.01 -26.21
CA LEU A 439 7.63 -10.60 -26.87
C LEU A 439 7.85 -10.51 -28.38
N VAL A 440 8.11 -11.64 -29.04
CA VAL A 440 8.18 -11.71 -30.50
C VAL A 440 6.78 -11.43 -31.06
N PRO A 441 6.58 -10.36 -31.85
CA PRO A 441 5.31 -10.11 -32.50
C PRO A 441 5.14 -11.12 -33.64
N MET A 442 4.21 -12.06 -33.50
CA MET A 442 3.77 -12.93 -34.61
C MET A 442 2.88 -12.12 -35.56
N ARG A 443 3.49 -11.28 -36.41
CA ARG A 443 2.75 -10.48 -37.40
C ARG A 443 2.25 -11.31 -38.59
N ASP A 444 2.84 -12.46 -38.86
CA ASP A 444 2.61 -13.19 -40.10
C ASP A 444 1.49 -14.24 -40.03
N ILE A 445 0.96 -14.54 -38.83
CA ILE A 445 -0.16 -15.49 -38.67
C ILE A 445 -1.52 -14.82 -38.97
N ASP A 446 -1.63 -13.49 -38.80
CA ASP A 446 -2.88 -12.75 -39.02
C ASP A 446 -3.08 -12.25 -40.46
N MET A 447 -2.07 -12.34 -41.35
CA MET A 447 -2.18 -11.86 -42.74
C MET A 447 -2.80 -12.86 -43.73
N GLY A 448 -3.25 -14.03 -43.28
CA GLY A 448 -3.80 -15.09 -44.14
C GLY A 448 -5.29 -15.02 -44.48
N TRP A 449 -6.04 -13.98 -44.05
CA TRP A 449 -7.50 -13.92 -44.24
C TRP A 449 -8.02 -12.72 -45.04
N HIS A 450 -7.14 -12.00 -45.74
CA HIS A 450 -7.54 -11.05 -46.78
C HIS A 450 -6.81 -11.39 -48.07
N SER A 451 -7.26 -12.47 -48.71
CA SER A 451 -6.99 -12.70 -50.13
C SER A 451 -7.54 -11.51 -50.92
N GLU A 452 -6.61 -10.81 -51.56
CA GLU A 452 -6.82 -9.92 -52.69
C GLU A 452 -7.81 -10.54 -53.66
N ARG A 453 -9.01 -9.98 -53.70
CA ARG A 453 -9.92 -10.11 -54.84
C ARG A 453 -9.40 -9.16 -55.91
N SER A 454 -8.33 -9.57 -56.60
CA SER A 454 -7.80 -8.86 -57.76
C SER A 454 -8.83 -8.91 -58.88
N GLN A 455 -9.29 -7.73 -59.27
CA GLN A 455 -9.98 -7.50 -60.54
C GLN A 455 -9.04 -7.88 -61.68
N VAL A 456 -9.39 -8.94 -62.40
CA VAL A 456 -8.99 -9.12 -63.80
C VAL A 456 -10.27 -9.41 -64.57
N SER A 457 -10.80 -8.40 -65.23
CA SER A 457 -11.79 -8.53 -66.30
C SER A 457 -11.20 -7.81 -67.51
N GLN A 458 -10.82 -8.61 -68.51
CA GLN A 458 -10.76 -8.20 -69.91
C GLN A 458 -11.73 -9.10 -70.67
N ALA A 459 -12.81 -8.49 -71.13
CA ALA A 459 -13.47 -8.75 -72.40
C ALA A 459 -14.19 -7.46 -72.81
#